data_AF-A0A349VKN9-F1
#
_entry.id   AF-A0A349VKN9-F1
#
_cell.length_a   1.000
_cell.length_b   1.000
_cell.length_c   1.000
_cell.angle_alpha   90.00
_cell.angle_beta   90.00
_cell.angle_gamma   90.00
#
_symmetry.space_group_name_H-M   'P 1'
#
loop_
_entity.id
_entity.type
_entity.pdbx_description
1 polymer ?
#
loop_
_entity_poly.entity_id
_entity_poly.type
_entity_poly.pdbx_seq_one_letter_code
_entity_poly.pdbx_strand_id
1 'polypeptide(L)'
;MIDPAELLPLAGVYARMGYPVILCSSVTGYGLSRLKIELDGQVTAVVGQSGVGKSSLLNRLEPVLELPVSDVSRDNEKGRHTTTAARLLPHSYNGSFVDTPGVRQFQLWETVPAEVPSAFRDLRPLANHCRYPDCSHSHESGCAVKDAVADGLLDTRRWESCCYLAAGAEDSRE
;
A
#
# COMPACT_ATOMS: atom_id res chain seq x y z
N MET A 1 9.52 -17.32 -9.82
CA MET A 1 8.27 -16.61 -10.15
C MET A 1 7.26 -17.01 -9.09
N ILE A 2 6.53 -16.07 -8.49
CA ILE A 2 5.55 -16.37 -7.42
C ILE A 2 4.28 -16.90 -8.08
N ASP A 3 3.69 -17.97 -7.54
CA ASP A 3 2.39 -18.48 -8.00
C ASP A 3 1.29 -17.49 -7.59
N PRO A 4 0.46 -16.99 -8.53
CA PRO A 4 -0.67 -16.11 -8.21
C PRO A 4 -1.60 -16.67 -7.12
N ALA A 5 -1.73 -18.00 -7.00
CA ALA A 5 -2.54 -18.65 -5.98
C ALA A 5 -2.10 -18.28 -4.55
N GLU A 6 -0.80 -18.11 -4.33
CA GLU A 6 -0.23 -17.72 -3.03
C GLU A 6 -0.62 -16.28 -2.63
N LEU A 7 -0.92 -15.43 -3.61
CA LEU A 7 -1.31 -14.04 -3.38
C LEU A 7 -2.82 -13.87 -3.15
N LEU A 8 -3.64 -14.86 -3.51
CA LEU A 8 -5.10 -14.78 -3.42
C LEU A 8 -5.61 -14.51 -1.99
N PRO A 9 -5.08 -15.15 -0.92
CA PRO A 9 -5.53 -14.84 0.43
C PRO A 9 -5.30 -13.37 0.82
N LEU A 10 -4.11 -12.83 0.50
CA LEU A 10 -3.78 -11.44 0.78
C LEU A 10 -4.60 -10.48 -0.08
N ALA A 11 -4.69 -10.73 -1.39
CA ALA A 11 -5.50 -9.94 -2.30
C ALA A 11 -6.97 -9.93 -1.89
N GLY A 12 -7.50 -11.07 -1.45
CA GLY A 12 -8.87 -11.23 -0.98
C GLY A 12 -9.20 -10.38 0.24
N VAL A 13 -8.25 -10.17 1.17
CA VAL A 13 -8.44 -9.25 2.31
C VAL A 13 -8.74 -7.84 1.82
N TYR A 14 -7.92 -7.30 0.92
CA TYR A 14 -8.11 -5.96 0.37
C TYR A 14 -9.33 -5.86 -0.56
N ALA A 15 -9.58 -6.88 -1.36
CA ALA A 15 -10.74 -6.92 -2.25
C ALA A 15 -12.07 -6.95 -1.48
N ARG A 16 -12.18 -7.71 -0.38
CA ARG A 16 -13.38 -7.73 0.48
C ARG A 16 -13.64 -6.39 1.16
N MET A 17 -12.59 -5.60 1.40
CA MET A 17 -12.73 -4.21 1.86
C MET A 17 -13.22 -3.28 0.75
N GLY A 18 -13.36 -3.73 -0.50
CA GLY A 18 -13.78 -2.92 -1.63
C GLY A 18 -12.66 -2.09 -2.26
N TYR A 19 -11.40 -2.46 -2.07
CA TYR A 19 -10.29 -1.93 -2.88
C TYR A 19 -10.22 -2.69 -4.21
N PRO A 20 -10.03 -2.00 -5.36
CA PRO A 20 -9.66 -2.66 -6.60
C PRO A 20 -8.27 -3.30 -6.44
N VAL A 21 -8.19 -4.62 -6.59
CA VAL A 21 -6.93 -5.36 -6.51
C VAL A 21 -6.71 -6.10 -7.82
N ILE A 22 -5.60 -5.78 -8.50
CA ILE A 22 -5.22 -6.41 -9.77
C ILE A 22 -3.89 -7.12 -9.55
N LEU A 23 -3.91 -8.46 -9.61
CA LEU A 23 -2.69 -9.25 -9.70
C LEU A 23 -2.13 -9.10 -11.13
N CYS A 24 -0.88 -8.68 -11.25
CA CYS A 24 -0.24 -8.49 -12.55
C CYS A 24 1.24 -8.92 -12.56
N SER A 25 1.78 -9.10 -13.76
CA SER A 25 3.19 -9.44 -13.98
C SER A 25 3.74 -8.68 -15.17
N SER A 26 4.81 -7.92 -14.95
CA SER A 26 5.55 -7.25 -16.03
C SER A 26 6.26 -8.23 -16.96
N VAL A 27 6.62 -9.42 -16.44
CA VAL A 27 7.33 -10.47 -17.18
C VAL A 27 6.39 -11.23 -18.12
N THR A 28 5.27 -11.73 -17.60
CA THR A 28 4.34 -12.55 -18.41
C THR A 28 3.27 -11.71 -19.10
N GLY A 29 3.04 -10.48 -18.66
CA GLY A 29 1.96 -9.63 -19.13
C GLY A 29 0.60 -9.92 -18.48
N TYR A 30 0.53 -10.87 -17.55
CA TYR A 30 -0.70 -11.18 -16.81
C TYR A 30 -1.26 -9.93 -16.13
N GLY A 31 -2.58 -9.76 -16.16
CA GLY A 31 -3.30 -8.66 -15.49
C GLY A 31 -3.14 -7.27 -16.14
N LEU A 32 -2.20 -7.07 -17.06
CA LEU A 32 -1.90 -5.74 -17.60
C LEU A 32 -3.03 -5.17 -18.45
N SER A 33 -3.77 -5.99 -19.19
CA SER A 33 -4.94 -5.52 -19.95
C SER A 33 -6.02 -4.93 -19.03
N ARG A 34 -6.23 -5.53 -17.85
CA ARG A 34 -7.17 -4.99 -16.86
C ARG A 34 -6.62 -3.71 -16.23
N LEU A 35 -5.33 -3.68 -15.91
CA LEU A 35 -4.69 -2.48 -15.35
C LEU A 35 -4.79 -1.29 -16.32
N LYS A 36 -4.61 -1.50 -17.63
CA LYS A 36 -4.76 -0.45 -18.64
C LYS A 36 -6.17 0.16 -18.67
N ILE A 37 -7.21 -0.66 -18.46
CA ILE A 37 -8.59 -0.17 -18.39
C ILE A 37 -8.78 0.76 -17.18
N GLU A 38 -8.23 0.41 -16.02
CA GLU A 38 -8.33 1.27 -14.83
C GLU A 38 -7.49 2.57 -14.95
N LEU A 39 -6.45 2.56 -15.79
CA LEU A 39 -5.57 3.72 -16.01
C LEU A 39 -6.13 4.73 -17.04
N ASP A 40 -7.12 4.34 -17.84
CA ASP A 40 -7.63 5.20 -18.91
C ASP A 40 -8.17 6.53 -18.35
N GLY A 41 -7.66 7.64 -18.88
CA GLY A 41 -8.05 8.99 -18.43
C GLY A 41 -7.51 9.41 -17.06
N GLN A 42 -6.68 8.59 -16.39
CA GLN A 42 -6.25 8.86 -15.02
C GLN A 42 -4.87 9.52 -14.94
N VAL A 43 -4.67 10.34 -13.91
CA VAL A 43 -3.34 10.74 -13.45
C VAL A 43 -2.96 9.86 -12.25
N THR A 44 -2.00 8.97 -12.44
CA THR A 44 -1.72 7.85 -11.52
C THR A 44 -0.32 7.94 -10.91
N ALA A 45 -0.23 8.05 -9.60
CA ALA A 45 1.04 7.87 -8.88
C ALA A 45 1.31 6.39 -8.62
N VAL A 46 2.54 5.93 -8.88
CA VAL A 46 2.94 4.53 -8.62
C VAL A 46 3.84 4.48 -7.38
N VAL A 47 3.32 3.90 -6.30
CA VAL A 47 3.98 3.87 -4.99
C VAL A 47 4.32 2.44 -4.57
N GLY A 48 5.43 2.27 -3.86
CA GLY A 48 5.90 0.99 -3.35
C GLY A 48 7.39 1.03 -3.00
N GLN A 49 7.87 0.05 -2.23
CA GLN A 49 9.28 -0.03 -1.82
C GLN A 49 10.23 -0.08 -3.03
N SER A 50 11.52 0.25 -2.82
CA SER A 50 12.51 0.09 -3.88
C SER A 50 12.62 -1.38 -4.29
N GLY A 51 12.79 -1.67 -5.59
CA GLY A 51 12.96 -3.03 -6.09
C GLY A 51 11.69 -3.86 -6.30
N VAL A 52 10.49 -3.36 -5.95
CA VAL A 52 9.22 -4.09 -6.17
C VAL A 52 8.76 -4.16 -7.64
N GLY A 53 9.52 -3.56 -8.57
CA GLY A 53 9.23 -3.63 -10.01
C GLY A 53 8.41 -2.47 -10.60
N LYS A 54 8.31 -1.31 -9.92
CA LYS A 54 7.56 -0.13 -10.41
C LYS A 54 8.01 0.33 -11.81
N SER A 55 9.30 0.59 -12.00
CA SER A 55 9.85 1.04 -13.29
C SER A 55 9.66 -0.01 -14.39
N SER A 56 9.83 -1.30 -14.05
CA SER A 56 9.59 -2.40 -14.98
C SER A 56 8.13 -2.50 -15.41
N LEU A 57 7.18 -2.26 -14.49
CA LEU A 57 5.76 -2.22 -14.80
C LEU A 57 5.41 -1.03 -15.70
N LEU A 58 5.92 0.16 -15.38
CA LEU A 58 5.72 1.36 -16.19
C LEU A 58 6.26 1.20 -17.62
N ASN A 59 7.50 0.71 -17.78
CA ASN A 59 8.06 0.42 -19.11
C ASN A 59 7.28 -0.67 -19.86
N ARG A 60 6.64 -1.61 -19.15
CA ARG A 60 5.81 -2.63 -19.80
C ARG A 60 4.46 -2.07 -20.27
N LEU A 61 3.92 -1.10 -19.54
CA LEU A 61 2.67 -0.41 -19.88
C LEU A 61 2.89 0.64 -20.98
N GLU A 62 4.01 1.35 -20.94
CA GLU A 62 4.38 2.39 -21.90
C GLU A 62 5.89 2.28 -22.22
N PRO A 63 6.26 1.48 -23.24
CA PRO A 63 7.66 1.21 -23.59
C PRO A 63 8.48 2.46 -23.94
N VAL A 64 7.82 3.51 -24.42
CA VAL A 64 8.45 4.78 -24.82
C VAL A 64 9.02 5.55 -23.62
N LEU A 65 8.62 5.22 -22.39
CA LEU A 65 9.15 5.89 -21.19
C LEU A 65 10.63 5.60 -20.93
N GLU A 66 11.13 4.44 -21.36
CA GLU A 66 12.53 3.99 -21.21
C GLU A 66 13.11 4.27 -19.80
N LEU A 67 12.33 4.06 -18.74
CA LEU A 67 12.74 4.35 -17.38
C LEU A 67 13.93 3.45 -16.98
N PRO A 68 14.92 3.96 -16.24
CA PRO A 68 16.00 3.13 -15.73
C PRO A 68 15.47 1.96 -14.89
N VAL A 69 15.85 0.74 -15.28
CA VAL A 69 15.60 -0.49 -14.51
C VAL A 69 16.96 -1.09 -14.17
N SER A 70 17.36 -1.00 -12.91
CA SER A 70 18.53 -1.71 -12.39
C SER A 70 18.07 -2.89 -11.54
N ASP A 71 18.79 -4.01 -11.62
CA ASP A 71 18.61 -5.10 -10.65
C ASP A 71 18.82 -4.57 -9.24
N VAL A 72 18.04 -5.09 -8.29
CA VAL A 72 18.12 -4.68 -6.87
C VAL A 72 19.53 -4.99 -6.37
N SER A 73 20.38 -3.97 -6.28
CA SER A 73 21.73 -4.12 -5.77
C SER A 73 21.66 -4.57 -4.31
N ARG A 74 22.15 -5.76 -4.00
CA ARG A 74 22.35 -6.23 -2.62
C ARG A 74 23.44 -5.46 -1.87
N ASP A 75 24.24 -4.68 -2.58
CA ASP A 75 25.24 -3.76 -2.04
C ASP A 75 25.01 -2.38 -2.66
N ASN A 76 24.50 -1.41 -1.89
CA ASN A 76 24.91 -0.01 -1.96
C ASN A 76 24.08 0.85 -1.00
N GLU A 77 24.57 0.99 0.23
CA GLU A 77 24.15 2.02 1.19
C GLU A 77 24.52 3.46 0.76
N LYS A 78 25.00 3.71 -0.46
CA LYS A 78 25.43 5.04 -0.91
C LYS A 78 25.08 5.32 -2.37
N GLY A 79 23.79 5.24 -2.70
CA GLY A 79 23.26 5.68 -4.00
C GLY A 79 22.56 7.05 -3.90
N ARG A 80 23.24 8.11 -4.34
CA ARG A 80 22.67 9.46 -4.54
C ARG A 80 21.69 9.41 -5.73
N HIS A 81 20.46 8.97 -5.49
CA HIS A 81 19.38 9.12 -6.46
C HIS A 81 18.86 10.56 -6.38
N THR A 82 19.34 11.38 -7.32
CA THR A 82 19.12 12.83 -7.40
C THR A 82 17.83 13.19 -8.16
N THR A 83 16.73 12.48 -7.97
CA THR A 83 15.44 12.91 -8.55
C THR A 83 14.74 13.75 -7.48
N THR A 84 14.96 15.07 -7.48
CA THR A 84 14.39 16.01 -6.49
C THR A 84 13.00 16.53 -6.87
N ALA A 85 12.50 16.21 -8.07
CA ALA A 85 11.20 16.64 -8.58
C ALA A 85 10.38 15.44 -9.06
N ALA A 86 9.09 15.41 -8.68
CA ALA A 86 8.12 14.50 -9.26
C ALA A 86 7.96 14.82 -10.76
N ARG A 87 7.95 13.81 -11.61
CA ARG A 87 7.77 13.97 -13.06
C ARG A 87 6.40 13.46 -13.47
N LEU A 88 5.71 14.23 -14.29
CA LEU A 88 4.50 13.80 -14.96
C LEU A 88 4.87 13.17 -16.31
N LEU A 89 4.53 11.90 -16.50
CA LEU A 89 4.88 11.09 -17.66
C LEU A 89 3.60 10.71 -18.40
N PRO A 90 3.26 11.35 -19.53
CA PRO A 90 2.10 10.98 -20.32
C PRO A 90 2.15 9.53 -20.77
N HIS A 91 0.99 8.87 -20.84
CA HIS A 91 0.86 7.52 -21.38
C HIS A 91 -0.25 7.44 -22.43
N SER A 92 -0.18 6.44 -23.31
CA SER A 92 -1.09 6.23 -24.44
C SER A 92 -2.57 6.04 -24.06
N TYR A 93 -2.88 5.74 -22.79
CA TYR A 93 -4.25 5.59 -22.26
C TYR A 93 -4.87 6.92 -21.76
N ASN A 94 -4.75 8.02 -22.51
CA ASN A 94 -5.35 9.32 -22.18
C ASN A 94 -5.02 9.90 -20.79
N GLY A 95 -3.86 9.58 -20.23
CA GLY A 95 -3.54 9.92 -18.84
C GLY A 95 -2.06 10.16 -18.61
N SER A 96 -1.63 10.16 -17.36
CA SER A 96 -0.23 10.37 -16.99
C SER A 96 0.17 9.60 -15.74
N PHE A 97 1.40 9.07 -15.73
CA PHE A 97 2.01 8.58 -14.51
C PHE A 97 2.71 9.72 -13.77
N VAL A 98 2.61 9.72 -12.44
CA VAL A 98 3.44 10.55 -11.58
C VAL A 98 4.58 9.68 -11.07
N ASP A 99 5.77 9.90 -11.65
CA ASP A 99 6.99 9.27 -11.15
C ASP A 99 7.51 10.09 -9.97
N THR A 100 7.22 9.60 -8.77
CA THR A 100 7.74 10.15 -7.52
C THR A 100 9.04 9.43 -7.16
N PRO A 101 10.04 10.14 -6.60
CA PRO A 101 11.22 9.49 -6.02
C PRO A 101 10.77 8.41 -5.03
N GLY A 102 11.45 7.25 -5.02
CA GLY A 102 11.08 6.16 -4.13
C GLY A 102 10.98 6.65 -2.67
N VAL A 103 9.79 6.58 -2.09
CA VAL A 103 9.54 6.96 -0.70
C VAL A 103 10.41 6.04 0.17
N ARG A 104 11.46 6.59 0.81
CA ARG A 104 12.39 5.83 1.65
C ARG A 104 11.79 5.49 3.00
N GLN A 105 10.91 6.35 3.50
CA GLN A 105 10.26 6.18 4.78
C GLN A 105 8.88 6.83 4.71
N PHE A 106 7.83 6.03 4.92
CA PHE A 106 6.50 6.53 5.18
C PHE A 106 6.43 6.75 6.69
N GLN A 107 6.44 8.00 7.12
CA GLN A 107 6.11 8.36 8.50
C GLN A 107 4.68 8.89 8.51
N LEU A 108 3.97 8.67 9.61
CA LEU A 108 2.70 9.31 9.86
C LEU A 108 2.99 10.70 10.43
N TRP A 109 3.00 11.72 9.56
CA TRP A 109 3.24 13.10 10.00
C TRP A 109 1.97 13.59 10.71
N GLU A 110 2.13 14.14 11.92
CA GLU A 110 1.07 14.78 12.72
C GLU A 110 -0.17 13.92 13.03
N THR A 111 -0.12 12.60 12.86
CA THR A 111 -1.28 11.74 13.14
C THR A 111 -1.48 11.57 14.64
N VAL A 112 -2.71 11.70 15.15
CA VAL A 112 -3.02 11.34 16.54
C VAL A 112 -3.15 9.81 16.63
N PRO A 113 -2.52 9.14 17.60
CA PRO A 113 -2.61 7.68 17.75
C PRO A 113 -4.05 7.15 17.76
N ALA A 114 -4.94 7.85 18.48
CA ALA A 114 -6.37 7.54 18.55
C ALA A 114 -7.11 7.68 17.20
N GLU A 115 -6.57 8.41 16.23
CA GLU A 115 -7.15 8.56 14.89
C GLU A 115 -6.73 7.44 13.93
N VAL A 116 -5.62 6.74 14.20
CA VAL A 116 -5.10 5.69 13.32
C VAL A 116 -6.15 4.62 12.99
N PRO A 117 -6.92 4.06 13.94
CA PRO A 117 -7.96 3.07 13.63
C PRO A 117 -9.02 3.58 12.64
N SER A 118 -9.29 4.89 12.62
CA SER A 118 -10.28 5.48 11.72
C SER A 118 -9.84 5.48 10.25
N ALA A 119 -8.52 5.42 9.98
CA ALA A 119 -7.96 5.32 8.65
C ALA A 119 -8.03 3.90 8.07
N PHE A 120 -8.30 2.90 8.91
CA PHE A 120 -8.44 1.50 8.50
C PHE A 120 -9.91 1.20 8.16
N ARG A 121 -10.21 1.01 6.86
CA ARG A 121 -11.59 0.82 6.35
C ARG A 121 -12.34 -0.36 7.01
N ASP A 122 -11.61 -1.41 7.35
CA ASP A 122 -12.08 -2.63 8.00
C ASP A 122 -12.21 -2.51 9.53
N LEU A 123 -11.34 -1.73 10.19
CA LEU A 123 -11.38 -1.55 11.64
C LEU A 123 -12.36 -0.46 12.09
N ARG A 124 -12.45 0.64 11.34
CA ARG A 124 -13.31 1.80 11.63
C ARG A 124 -14.74 1.43 12.04
N PRO A 125 -15.48 0.53 11.34
CA PRO A 125 -16.84 0.18 11.76
C PRO A 125 -16.88 -0.59 13.08
N LEU A 126 -15.83 -1.34 13.41
CA LEU A 126 -15.75 -2.17 14.62
C LEU A 126 -15.37 -1.35 15.85
N ALA A 127 -14.51 -0.33 15.69
CA ALA A 127 -14.01 0.49 16.78
C ALA A 127 -15.13 1.17 17.60
N ASN A 128 -16.23 1.54 16.95
CA ASN A 128 -17.40 2.16 17.61
C ASN A 128 -18.19 1.21 18.52
N HIS A 129 -17.91 -0.09 18.47
CA HIS A 129 -18.58 -1.11 19.27
C HIS A 129 -17.76 -1.55 20.48
N CYS A 130 -16.60 -0.93 20.72
CA CYS A 130 -15.82 -1.17 21.92
C CYS A 130 -16.57 -0.74 23.19
N ARG A 131 -16.33 -1.45 24.29
CA ARG A 131 -16.86 -1.11 25.61
C ARG A 131 -16.43 0.27 26.09
N TYR A 132 -15.19 0.67 25.76
CA TYR A 132 -14.58 1.94 26.18
C TYR A 132 -14.43 2.89 24.98
N PRO A 133 -14.82 4.17 25.11
CA PRO A 133 -14.70 5.16 24.03
C PRO A 133 -13.26 5.47 23.60
N ASP A 134 -12.29 5.31 24.51
CA ASP A 134 -10.87 5.58 24.35
C ASP A 134 -10.04 4.29 24.15
N CYS A 135 -10.68 3.23 23.68
CA CYS A 135 -10.02 1.94 23.46
C CYS A 135 -8.89 2.05 22.42
N SER A 136 -7.66 1.70 22.83
CA SER A 136 -6.49 1.61 21.96
C SER A 136 -6.47 0.35 21.08
N HIS A 137 -7.42 -0.55 21.29
CA HIS A 137 -7.58 -1.85 20.63
C HIS A 137 -6.40 -2.82 20.84
N SER A 138 -5.61 -2.63 21.90
CA SER A 138 -4.41 -3.43 22.16
C SER A 138 -4.61 -4.41 23.31
N HIS A 139 -4.81 -3.90 24.53
CA HIS A 139 -4.82 -4.68 25.77
C HIS A 139 -6.20 -4.73 26.44
N GLU A 140 -7.14 -3.88 26.03
CA GLU A 140 -8.44 -3.72 26.68
C GLU A 140 -9.30 -4.99 26.59
N SER A 141 -10.15 -5.16 27.61
CA SER A 141 -11.23 -6.15 27.64
C SER A 141 -12.52 -5.57 27.05
N GLY A 142 -13.31 -6.39 26.33
CA GLY A 142 -14.51 -5.91 25.63
C GLY A 142 -14.19 -5.00 24.44
N CYS A 143 -13.08 -5.29 23.75
CA CYS A 143 -12.70 -4.60 22.52
C CYS A 143 -13.30 -5.33 21.32
N ALA A 144 -14.31 -4.74 20.69
CA ALA A 144 -14.98 -5.32 19.54
C ALA A 144 -14.04 -5.58 18.35
N VAL A 145 -12.95 -4.80 18.23
CA VAL A 145 -11.91 -5.05 17.21
C VAL A 145 -11.18 -6.36 17.50
N LYS A 146 -10.78 -6.62 18.75
CA LYS A 146 -10.10 -7.88 19.13
C LYS A 146 -11.04 -9.08 19.02
N ASP A 147 -12.31 -8.90 19.39
CA ASP A 147 -13.33 -9.94 19.24
C ASP A 147 -13.50 -10.30 17.75
N ALA A 148 -13.58 -9.30 16.86
CA ALA A 148 -13.65 -9.54 15.41
C ALA A 148 -12.40 -10.23 14.83
N VAL A 149 -11.21 -9.99 15.39
CA VAL A 149 -10.00 -10.74 15.02
C VAL A 149 -10.13 -12.21 15.45
N ALA A 150 -10.58 -12.46 16.69
CA ALA A 150 -10.78 -13.81 17.21
C ALA A 150 -11.81 -14.60 16.39
N ASP A 151 -12.88 -13.94 15.93
CA ASP A 151 -13.93 -14.52 15.09
C ASP A 151 -13.55 -14.65 13.60
N GLY A 152 -12.36 -14.18 13.21
CA GLY A 152 -11.89 -14.20 11.82
C GLY A 152 -12.60 -13.22 10.88
N LEU A 153 -13.37 -12.28 11.43
CA LEU A 153 -14.04 -11.21 10.70
C LEU A 153 -13.07 -10.08 10.31
N LEU A 154 -12.01 -9.91 11.09
CA LEU A 154 -10.90 -9.00 10.81
C LEU A 154 -9.59 -9.79 10.66
N ASP A 155 -8.84 -9.53 9.58
CA ASP A 155 -7.55 -10.17 9.36
C ASP A 155 -6.53 -9.69 10.42
N THR A 156 -5.86 -10.63 11.10
CA THR A 156 -4.92 -10.34 12.18
C THR A 156 -3.83 -9.35 11.76
N ARG A 157 -3.33 -9.42 10.51
CA ARG A 157 -2.27 -8.52 10.01
C ARG A 157 -2.75 -7.08 9.92
N ARG A 158 -4.05 -6.86 9.69
CA ARG A 158 -4.66 -5.53 9.63
C ARG A 158 -4.73 -4.91 11.02
N TRP A 159 -5.14 -5.70 12.02
CA TRP A 159 -5.11 -5.30 13.43
C TRP A 159 -3.69 -4.99 13.90
N GLU A 160 -2.73 -5.90 13.67
CA GLU A 160 -1.32 -5.71 14.05
C GLU A 160 -0.73 -4.44 13.40
N SER A 161 -0.99 -4.22 12.10
CA SER A 161 -0.54 -3.01 11.40
C SER A 161 -1.13 -1.74 12.00
N CYS A 162 -2.39 -1.77 12.46
CA CYS A 162 -3.01 -0.62 13.11
C CYS A 162 -2.35 -0.30 14.45
N CYS A 163 -2.14 -1.31 15.30
CA CYS A 163 -1.48 -1.12 16.59
C CYS A 163 -0.03 -0.63 16.42
N TYR A 164 0.71 -1.18 15.45
CA TYR A 164 2.07 -0.75 15.14
C TYR A 164 2.13 0.72 14.71
N LEU A 165 1.22 1.15 13.82
CA LEU A 165 1.16 2.53 13.36
C LEU A 165 0.69 3.50 14.45
N ALA A 166 -0.24 3.09 15.31
CA ALA A 166 -0.69 3.89 16.45
C ALA A 166 0.45 4.14 17.44
N ALA A 167 1.22 3.10 17.79
CA ALA A 167 2.39 3.23 18.65
C ALA A 167 3.48 4.12 18.03
N GLY A 168 3.80 3.96 16.74
CA GLY A 168 4.78 4.82 16.08
C GLY A 168 4.36 6.29 15.95
N ALA A 169 3.06 6.59 15.97
CA ALA A 169 2.54 7.95 16.00
C ALA A 169 2.68 8.62 17.39
N GLU A 170 2.81 7.83 18.47
CA GLU A 170 3.16 8.32 19.80
C GLU A 170 4.62 8.76 19.83
N ASP A 171 5.53 7.89 19.38
CA ASP A 171 6.98 8.14 19.36
C ASP A 171 7.38 9.35 18.48
N SER A 172 6.60 9.64 17.43
CA SER A 172 6.90 10.74 16.50
C SER A 172 6.53 12.13 17.04
N ARG A 173 5.93 12.22 18.24
CA ARG A 173 5.53 13.46 18.91
C ARG A 173 6.49 13.90 20.01
N GLU A 174 7.45 13.06 20.39
CA GLU A 174 8.53 13.36 21.35
C GLU A 174 9.78 13.92 20.64
#